data_AF-L1LC69-F1
#
_entry.id   AF-L1LC69-F1
#
_cell.length_a   1.000
_cell.length_b   1.000
_cell.length_c   1.000
_cell.angle_alpha   90.00
_cell.angle_beta   90.00
_cell.angle_gamma   90.00
#
_symmetry.space_group_name_H-M   'P 1'
#
loop_
_entity.id
_entity.type
_entity.pdbx_description
1 polymer ?
#
loop_
_entity_poly.entity_id
_entity_poly.type
_entity_poly.pdbx_seq_one_letter_code
_entity_poly.pdbx_strand_id
1 'polypeptide(L)'
;MGVSVVVTTQPDSGVTIQLKEKSPSGNPPTKTYDGNDKITITVTRYPYPGEGSDFLKFTHTPNGQSFTLAKVLGDGGNPISGIPLTGPSMSGKVGLVAAYYWRYELDNALLIGIYMDSGTTQYYRSDKSGTWSEYKDIKTPVKEPTRDELDLLNCEINDVVQIDVSRTEGPYCHKPGDSPSTHKEKKVKVEKVQDFCQLRNYTAYLHVPNPKAHYGINLNTFNISGFKNGNNEVRLNSLSLPIKDATRVIVYMCEEVNRTPLLIYYSMVTNKLDGFNTTHHWYKNSNGKTPDHWTAEHELSKHGPGSYGKIRGVLDCLDSRCKPKLAPPIPSSQVATATLLTSPDARNSQDSTSVIKTFSYVTTGVLTASGSLTGFAYLLYKNTRDPWVRQI
;
A
#
# COMPACT_ATOMS: atom_id res chain seq x y z
N MET A 1 50.08 -55.26 -5.14
CA MET A 1 49.68 -53.90 -4.72
C MET A 1 48.59 -53.44 -5.68
N GLY A 2 47.34 -53.35 -5.23
CA GLY A 2 46.21 -52.96 -6.09
C GLY A 2 46.09 -51.44 -6.17
N VAL A 3 46.13 -50.88 -7.36
CA VAL A 3 45.89 -49.45 -7.59
C VAL A 3 44.40 -49.21 -7.49
N SER A 4 43.96 -48.57 -6.41
CA SER A 4 42.56 -48.16 -6.25
C SER A 4 42.35 -46.89 -7.08
N VAL A 5 41.62 -47.01 -8.19
CA VAL A 5 41.23 -45.86 -9.01
C VAL A 5 40.02 -45.21 -8.35
N VAL A 6 40.24 -44.08 -7.67
CA VAL A 6 39.16 -43.24 -7.17
C VAL A 6 38.60 -42.45 -8.34
N VAL A 7 37.47 -42.90 -8.89
CA VAL A 7 36.73 -42.14 -9.90
C VAL A 7 35.97 -41.03 -9.18
N THR A 8 36.46 -39.80 -9.29
CA THR A 8 35.72 -38.62 -8.82
C THR A 8 34.78 -38.18 -9.94
N THR A 9 33.48 -38.43 -9.79
CA THR A 9 32.49 -37.89 -10.72
C THR A 9 32.35 -36.39 -10.47
N GLN A 10 32.53 -35.58 -11.52
CA GLN A 10 32.26 -34.15 -11.46
C GLN A 10 30.76 -33.97 -11.16
N PRO A 11 30.38 -33.23 -10.11
CA PRO A 11 28.98 -33.00 -9.79
C PRO A 11 28.29 -32.34 -10.98
N ASP A 12 27.09 -32.80 -11.33
CA ASP A 12 26.22 -32.12 -12.30
C ASP A 12 26.11 -30.65 -11.90
N SER A 13 26.64 -29.77 -12.74
CA SER A 13 26.52 -28.34 -12.56
C SER A 13 25.06 -27.99 -12.84
N GLY A 14 24.33 -27.67 -11.77
CA GLY A 14 22.91 -27.34 -11.89
C GLY A 14 22.67 -25.98 -12.58
N VAL A 15 21.43 -25.73 -12.97
CA VAL A 15 20.98 -24.49 -13.59
C VAL A 15 20.85 -23.37 -12.56
N THR A 16 21.29 -22.18 -12.92
CA THR A 16 21.05 -20.95 -12.14
C THR A 16 19.88 -20.18 -12.72
N ILE A 17 18.85 -19.94 -11.91
CA ILE A 17 17.70 -19.11 -12.28
C ILE A 17 17.99 -17.65 -11.90
N GLN A 18 17.73 -16.71 -12.82
CA GLN A 18 18.02 -15.30 -12.65
C GLN A 18 16.73 -14.48 -12.72
N LEU A 19 16.23 -14.01 -11.58
CA LEU A 19 14.94 -13.29 -11.53
C LEU A 19 14.97 -11.91 -12.23
N LYS A 20 16.15 -11.29 -12.31
CA LYS A 20 16.36 -10.07 -13.11
C LYS A 20 16.03 -10.26 -14.59
N GLU A 21 16.08 -11.51 -15.09
CA GLU A 21 15.74 -11.83 -16.47
C GLU A 21 14.22 -11.83 -16.61
N LYS A 22 13.68 -10.64 -16.84
CA LYS A 22 12.25 -10.42 -17.05
C LYS A 22 11.95 -10.42 -18.53
N SER A 23 10.81 -11.01 -18.86
CA SER A 23 10.28 -10.92 -20.21
C SER A 23 9.70 -9.52 -20.49
N PRO A 24 9.95 -8.95 -21.69
CA PRO A 24 9.40 -7.64 -22.05
C PRO A 24 7.87 -7.65 -22.03
N SER A 25 7.27 -6.46 -21.85
CA SER A 25 5.84 -6.28 -22.15
C SER A 25 5.65 -6.42 -23.66
N GLY A 26 4.87 -7.39 -24.12
CA GLY A 26 4.59 -7.55 -25.55
C GLY A 26 4.25 -8.98 -25.95
N ASN A 27 4.20 -9.22 -27.26
CA ASN A 27 3.92 -10.53 -27.83
C ASN A 27 5.05 -10.93 -28.82
N PRO A 28 5.78 -12.04 -28.61
CA PRO A 28 5.63 -12.95 -27.48
C PRO A 28 6.20 -12.35 -26.20
N PRO A 29 5.56 -12.56 -25.04
CA PRO A 29 6.11 -12.17 -23.76
C PRO A 29 7.15 -13.22 -23.36
N THR A 30 8.16 -13.48 -24.20
CA THR A 30 9.24 -14.43 -23.90
C THR A 30 10.64 -13.81 -24.00
N LYS A 31 11.53 -14.23 -23.10
CA LYS A 31 12.97 -13.96 -23.15
C LYS A 31 13.72 -15.24 -22.83
N THR A 32 14.82 -15.51 -23.55
CA THR A 32 15.69 -16.65 -23.27
C THR A 32 17.01 -16.24 -22.66
N TYR A 33 17.56 -17.04 -21.74
CA TYR A 33 18.94 -16.92 -21.28
C TYR A 33 19.56 -18.29 -21.02
N ASP A 34 20.89 -18.36 -21.06
CA ASP A 34 21.61 -19.60 -20.78
C ASP A 34 21.73 -19.79 -19.27
N GLY A 35 21.11 -20.85 -18.75
CA GLY A 35 21.53 -21.46 -17.51
C GLY A 35 22.90 -22.09 -17.74
N ASN A 36 23.81 -21.97 -16.76
CA ASN A 36 25.09 -22.68 -16.76
C ASN A 36 24.85 -24.11 -17.31
N ASP A 37 25.60 -24.51 -18.34
CA ASP A 37 25.51 -25.80 -19.05
C ASP A 37 24.56 -25.94 -20.25
N LYS A 38 24.38 -24.86 -21.03
CA LYS A 38 23.64 -24.86 -22.31
C LYS A 38 22.14 -25.16 -22.20
N ILE A 39 21.56 -25.13 -20.99
CA ILE A 39 20.11 -25.19 -20.83
C ILE A 39 19.57 -23.78 -21.06
N THR A 40 18.90 -23.60 -22.19
CA THR A 40 18.18 -22.36 -22.47
C THR A 40 16.92 -22.30 -21.60
N ILE A 41 16.81 -21.26 -20.79
CA ILE A 41 15.64 -20.95 -19.97
C ILE A 41 14.78 -19.94 -20.69
N THR A 42 13.51 -20.27 -20.93
CA THR A 42 12.49 -19.36 -21.43
C THR A 42 11.73 -18.74 -20.25
N VAL A 43 11.67 -17.41 -20.22
CA VAL A 43 10.90 -16.66 -19.23
C VAL A 43 9.62 -16.15 -19.86
N THR A 44 8.47 -16.50 -19.28
CA THR A 44 7.16 -15.99 -19.73
C THR A 44 6.47 -15.16 -18.66
N ARG A 45 5.85 -14.05 -19.07
CA ARG A 45 5.16 -13.10 -18.19
C ARG A 45 3.65 -13.15 -18.38
N TYR A 46 2.89 -13.16 -17.29
CA TYR A 46 1.42 -13.10 -17.31
C TYR A 46 0.85 -12.24 -16.18
N PRO A 47 -0.26 -11.52 -16.39
CA PRO A 47 -1.11 -11.05 -15.30
C PRO A 47 -1.60 -12.23 -14.45
N TYR A 48 -1.60 -12.10 -13.13
CA TYR A 48 -1.93 -13.21 -12.24
C TYR A 48 -2.75 -12.77 -11.02
N PRO A 49 -3.85 -13.43 -10.62
CA PRO A 49 -4.35 -14.72 -11.13
C PRO A 49 -5.18 -14.63 -12.40
N GLY A 50 -5.23 -13.47 -13.05
CA GLY A 50 -5.94 -13.27 -14.31
C GLY A 50 -5.78 -11.85 -14.83
N GLU A 51 -6.46 -11.57 -15.94
CA GLU A 51 -6.46 -10.25 -16.57
C GLU A 51 -6.93 -9.15 -15.61
N GLY A 52 -6.32 -7.96 -15.74
CA GLY A 52 -6.59 -6.82 -14.87
C GLY A 52 -6.03 -6.96 -13.44
N SER A 53 -5.25 -8.00 -13.14
CA SER A 53 -4.60 -8.12 -11.84
C SER A 53 -3.50 -7.08 -11.63
N ASP A 54 -3.27 -6.74 -10.35
CA ASP A 54 -2.14 -5.93 -9.90
C ASP A 54 -0.86 -6.74 -9.71
N PHE A 55 -0.91 -8.05 -9.96
CA PHE A 55 0.24 -8.93 -9.86
C PHE A 55 0.65 -9.51 -11.20
N LEU A 56 1.95 -9.77 -11.31
CA LEU A 56 2.56 -10.44 -12.46
C LEU A 56 3.22 -11.73 -11.99
N LYS A 57 3.11 -12.77 -12.81
CA LYS A 57 3.83 -14.02 -12.67
C LYS A 57 4.86 -14.13 -13.79
N PHE A 58 6.11 -14.35 -13.42
CA PHE A 58 7.20 -14.67 -14.34
C PHE A 58 7.56 -16.14 -14.17
N THR A 59 7.51 -16.92 -15.24
CA THR A 59 7.76 -18.36 -15.22
C THR A 59 9.02 -18.67 -16.00
N HIS A 60 10.01 -19.24 -15.34
CA HIS A 60 11.29 -19.68 -15.89
C HIS A 60 11.22 -21.19 -16.17
N THR A 61 11.11 -21.54 -17.45
CA THR A 61 10.93 -22.91 -17.94
C THR A 61 12.14 -23.34 -18.77
N PRO A 62 12.71 -24.53 -18.55
CA PRO A 62 13.78 -25.04 -19.38
C PRO A 62 13.24 -25.48 -20.75
N ASN A 63 14.00 -25.26 -21.82
CA ASN A 63 13.65 -25.78 -23.13
C ASN A 63 13.91 -27.29 -23.18
N GLY A 64 12.88 -28.09 -22.87
CA GLY A 64 12.92 -29.55 -23.01
C GLY A 64 12.73 -30.27 -21.67
N GLN A 65 13.84 -30.62 -21.02
CA GLN A 65 13.82 -31.45 -19.81
C GLN A 65 14.02 -30.64 -18.53
N SER A 66 13.50 -31.20 -17.45
CA SER A 66 13.73 -30.74 -16.09
C SER A 66 15.22 -30.73 -15.71
N PHE A 67 15.56 -29.95 -14.70
CA PHE A 67 16.96 -29.67 -14.36
C PHE A 67 17.23 -29.76 -12.86
N THR A 68 18.50 -29.92 -12.50
CA THR A 68 18.95 -29.74 -11.11
C THR A 68 19.11 -28.24 -10.87
N LEU A 69 18.36 -27.65 -9.93
CA LEU A 69 18.48 -26.23 -9.62
C LEU A 69 19.74 -25.98 -8.76
N ALA A 70 20.72 -25.27 -9.32
CA ALA A 70 21.92 -24.91 -8.58
C ALA A 70 21.69 -23.73 -7.65
N LYS A 71 21.08 -22.62 -8.13
CA LYS A 71 20.85 -21.38 -7.38
C LYS A 71 19.68 -20.57 -7.97
N VAL A 72 19.08 -19.72 -7.15
CA VAL A 72 18.21 -18.62 -7.60
C VAL A 72 18.89 -17.31 -7.26
N LEU A 73 19.10 -16.45 -8.26
CA LEU A 73 19.62 -15.09 -8.11
C LEU A 73 18.44 -14.12 -8.14
N GLY A 74 18.39 -13.20 -7.18
CA GLY A 74 17.36 -12.17 -7.10
C GLY A 74 17.51 -11.11 -8.19
N ASP A 75 16.63 -10.10 -8.14
CA ASP A 75 16.60 -9.00 -9.11
C ASP A 75 17.91 -8.18 -9.14
N GLY A 76 18.62 -8.08 -8.02
CA GLY A 76 19.96 -7.47 -7.95
C GLY A 76 21.11 -8.37 -8.45
N GLY A 77 20.82 -9.59 -8.93
CA GLY A 77 21.82 -10.57 -9.37
C GLY A 77 22.53 -11.33 -8.24
N ASN A 78 22.20 -11.05 -6.99
CA ASN A 78 22.78 -11.74 -5.83
C ASN A 78 22.04 -13.06 -5.55
N PRO A 79 22.72 -14.12 -5.06
CA PRO A 79 22.06 -15.32 -4.60
C PRO A 79 21.03 -15.04 -3.51
N ILE A 80 19.85 -15.65 -3.64
CA ILE A 80 18.81 -15.60 -2.61
C ILE A 80 19.15 -16.60 -1.50
N SER A 81 19.52 -16.07 -0.34
CA SER A 81 19.71 -16.87 0.88
C SER A 81 18.36 -17.31 1.44
N GLY A 82 18.21 -18.60 1.80
CA GLY A 82 17.00 -19.14 2.43
C GLY A 82 16.20 -20.11 1.56
N ILE A 83 16.56 -20.25 0.28
CA ILE A 83 16.08 -21.33 -0.59
C ILE A 83 17.07 -22.50 -0.46
N PRO A 84 16.71 -23.62 0.20
CA PRO A 84 17.58 -24.78 0.29
C PRO A 84 17.72 -25.39 -1.10
N LEU A 85 18.95 -25.42 -1.62
CA LEU A 85 19.26 -25.96 -2.95
C LEU A 85 19.73 -27.42 -2.86
N THR A 86 19.97 -27.90 -1.64
CA THR A 86 20.37 -29.26 -1.31
C THR A 86 19.61 -29.72 -0.07
N GLY A 87 19.20 -30.98 -0.04
CA GLY A 87 18.50 -31.58 1.09
C GLY A 87 17.34 -32.48 0.67
N PRO A 88 16.78 -33.27 1.61
CA PRO A 88 15.72 -34.22 1.33
C PRO A 88 14.44 -33.55 0.81
N SER A 89 14.23 -32.26 1.11
CA SER A 89 13.09 -31.49 0.60
C SER A 89 13.22 -31.13 -0.89
N MET A 90 14.42 -31.16 -1.47
CA MET A 90 14.69 -30.79 -2.88
C MET A 90 15.32 -31.95 -3.66
N SER A 91 15.09 -33.20 -3.24
CA SER A 91 15.51 -34.39 -3.98
C SER A 91 14.64 -34.59 -5.22
N GLY A 92 14.99 -33.91 -6.31
CA GLY A 92 14.32 -34.11 -7.60
C GLY A 92 14.78 -33.11 -8.66
N LYS A 93 14.28 -33.32 -9.88
CA LYS A 93 14.45 -32.35 -10.96
C LYS A 93 13.35 -31.30 -10.87
N VAL A 94 13.73 -30.05 -11.16
CA VAL A 94 12.85 -28.89 -11.22
C VAL A 94 12.31 -28.78 -12.64
N GLY A 95 10.99 -28.71 -12.76
CA GLY A 95 10.30 -28.50 -14.03
C GLY A 95 10.21 -27.02 -14.39
N LEU A 96 9.95 -26.15 -13.41
CA LEU A 96 9.98 -24.69 -13.59
C LEU A 96 10.15 -23.93 -12.26
N VAL A 97 10.51 -22.65 -12.38
CA VAL A 97 10.50 -21.69 -11.27
C VAL A 97 9.58 -20.53 -11.62
N ALA A 98 8.66 -20.18 -10.74
CA ALA A 98 7.80 -19.01 -10.90
C ALA A 98 8.14 -17.93 -9.87
N ALA A 99 8.12 -16.66 -10.25
CA ALA A 99 8.25 -15.53 -9.36
C ALA A 99 7.05 -14.59 -9.51
N TYR A 100 6.52 -14.14 -8.39
CA TYR A 100 5.31 -13.31 -8.31
C TYR A 100 5.68 -11.92 -7.84
N TYR A 101 5.24 -10.91 -8.58
CA TYR A 101 5.58 -9.51 -8.36
C TYR A 101 4.32 -8.67 -8.25
N TRP A 102 4.42 -7.57 -7.50
CA TRP A 102 3.48 -6.48 -7.63
C TRP A 102 3.82 -5.69 -8.90
N ARG A 103 2.84 -5.44 -9.78
CA ARG A 103 3.11 -4.86 -11.11
C ARG A 103 3.74 -3.45 -11.09
N TYR A 104 3.69 -2.77 -9.94
CA TYR A 104 4.21 -1.42 -9.74
C TYR A 104 5.52 -1.39 -8.94
N GLU A 105 6.08 -2.57 -8.62
CA GLU A 105 7.39 -2.79 -8.01
C GLU A 105 7.96 -4.12 -8.52
N LEU A 106 8.67 -4.05 -9.65
CA LEU A 106 9.21 -5.24 -10.30
C LEU A 106 10.58 -5.64 -9.79
N ASP A 107 11.23 -4.84 -8.94
CA ASP A 107 12.57 -5.14 -8.44
C ASP A 107 12.55 -5.89 -7.11
N ASN A 108 11.34 -6.25 -6.64
CA ASN A 108 11.14 -6.97 -5.40
C ASN A 108 10.09 -8.09 -5.58
N ALA A 109 10.56 -9.31 -5.82
CA ALA A 109 9.70 -10.48 -5.88
C ALA A 109 9.03 -10.73 -4.52
N LEU A 110 7.71 -10.90 -4.51
CA LEU A 110 6.93 -11.20 -3.31
C LEU A 110 7.09 -12.67 -2.90
N LEU A 111 7.05 -13.55 -3.90
CA LEU A 111 6.98 -15.00 -3.73
C LEU A 111 7.71 -15.69 -4.88
N ILE A 112 8.38 -16.81 -4.57
CA ILE A 112 8.98 -17.72 -5.53
C ILE A 112 8.36 -19.11 -5.32
N GLY A 113 7.89 -19.73 -6.39
CA GLY A 113 7.47 -21.13 -6.41
C GLY A 113 8.47 -21.99 -7.19
N ILE A 114 8.93 -23.07 -6.59
CA ILE A 114 9.79 -24.08 -7.21
C ILE A 114 8.95 -25.32 -7.46
N TYR A 115 8.74 -25.65 -8.74
CA TYR A 115 7.84 -26.72 -9.18
C TYR A 115 8.69 -27.92 -9.60
N MET A 116 8.60 -28.99 -8.82
CA MET A 116 9.35 -30.23 -9.05
C MET A 116 8.61 -31.10 -10.06
N ASP A 117 9.35 -31.93 -10.81
CA ASP A 117 8.77 -32.92 -11.73
C ASP A 117 7.87 -33.95 -11.04
N SER A 118 8.09 -34.17 -9.74
CA SER A 118 7.23 -35.02 -8.91
C SER A 118 5.83 -34.47 -8.69
N GLY A 119 5.55 -33.23 -9.13
CA GLY A 119 4.29 -32.52 -8.89
C GLY A 119 4.26 -31.75 -7.56
N THR A 120 5.31 -31.85 -6.74
CA THR A 120 5.44 -31.06 -5.51
C THR A 120 5.86 -29.63 -5.83
N THR A 121 5.24 -28.66 -5.18
CA THR A 121 5.64 -27.24 -5.24
C THR A 121 6.14 -26.78 -3.88
N GLN A 122 7.25 -26.05 -3.85
CA GLN A 122 7.72 -25.35 -2.65
C GLN A 122 7.67 -23.85 -2.88
N TYR A 123 7.15 -23.12 -1.90
CA TYR A 123 7.04 -21.68 -1.95
C TYR A 123 8.02 -21.03 -0.97
N TYR A 124 8.62 -19.93 -1.41
CA TYR A 124 9.49 -19.09 -0.60
C TYR A 124 9.02 -17.66 -0.72
N ARG A 125 8.89 -16.96 0.39
CA ARG A 125 8.52 -15.54 0.42
C ARG A 125 9.70 -14.69 0.85
N SER A 126 9.74 -13.47 0.34
CA SER A 126 10.61 -12.44 0.90
C SER A 126 9.93 -11.78 2.09
N ASP A 127 10.72 -11.23 3.00
CA ASP A 127 10.25 -10.26 3.99
C ASP A 127 10.68 -8.83 3.60
N LYS A 128 10.29 -7.85 4.42
CA LYS A 128 10.63 -6.44 4.18
C LYS A 128 12.15 -6.15 4.19
N SER A 129 12.96 -7.03 4.80
CA SER A 129 14.43 -6.91 4.80
C SER A 129 15.08 -7.54 3.57
N GLY A 130 14.29 -8.19 2.70
CA GLY A 130 14.79 -8.98 1.58
C GLY A 130 15.27 -10.37 1.99
N THR A 131 15.01 -10.80 3.22
CA THR A 131 15.34 -12.16 3.68
C THR A 131 14.27 -13.14 3.18
N TRP A 132 14.70 -14.31 2.71
CA TRP A 132 13.79 -15.32 2.18
C TRP A 132 13.61 -16.48 3.14
N SER A 133 12.38 -16.99 3.19
CA SER A 133 12.03 -18.16 4.00
C SER A 133 10.94 -18.98 3.33
N GLU A 134 10.88 -20.28 3.66
CA GLU A 134 9.83 -21.17 3.18
C GLU A 134 8.45 -20.67 3.62
N TYR A 135 7.51 -20.58 2.68
CA TYR A 135 6.15 -20.12 2.91
C TYR A 135 5.18 -21.30 2.99
N LYS A 136 4.93 -21.75 4.23
CA LYS A 136 4.16 -22.97 4.54
C LYS A 136 2.64 -22.78 4.53
N ASP A 137 2.17 -21.54 4.47
CA ASP A 137 0.74 -21.23 4.55
C ASP A 137 -0.02 -21.61 3.27
N ILE A 138 0.67 -21.64 2.13
CA ILE A 138 0.14 -22.18 0.88
C ILE A 138 0.13 -23.70 1.00
N LYS A 139 -1.03 -24.26 1.37
CA LYS A 139 -1.20 -25.71 1.50
C LYS A 139 -1.04 -26.38 0.12
N THR A 140 0.08 -27.07 -0.05
CA THR A 140 0.47 -27.96 -1.15
C THR A 140 -0.40 -29.23 -1.17
N PRO A 141 -0.57 -29.92 -2.33
CA PRO A 141 0.48 -30.12 -3.34
C PRO A 141 0.46 -29.16 -4.55
N VAL A 142 -0.71 -28.68 -4.98
CA VAL A 142 -0.87 -28.09 -6.33
C VAL A 142 -1.58 -26.73 -6.34
N LYS A 143 -1.66 -26.03 -5.20
CA LYS A 143 -2.35 -24.73 -5.17
C LYS A 143 -1.38 -23.61 -5.55
N GLU A 144 -1.66 -22.91 -6.64
CA GLU A 144 -1.03 -21.62 -6.93
C GLU A 144 -1.44 -20.58 -5.87
N PRO A 145 -0.63 -19.56 -5.57
CA PRO A 145 -1.00 -18.54 -4.60
C PRO A 145 -2.30 -17.85 -5.02
N THR A 146 -3.23 -17.72 -4.11
CA THR A 146 -4.45 -16.95 -4.29
C THR A 146 -4.14 -15.45 -4.36
N ARG A 147 -5.09 -14.66 -4.88
CA ARG A 147 -5.00 -13.19 -4.83
C ARG A 147 -4.82 -12.68 -3.41
N ASP A 148 -5.52 -13.27 -2.45
CA ASP A 148 -5.49 -12.86 -1.04
C ASP A 148 -4.12 -13.07 -0.41
N GLU A 149 -3.44 -14.17 -0.74
CA GLU A 149 -2.06 -14.43 -0.31
C GLU A 149 -1.09 -13.42 -0.91
N LEU A 150 -1.26 -13.04 -2.18
CA LEU A 150 -0.41 -12.01 -2.80
C LEU A 150 -0.69 -10.61 -2.26
N ASP A 151 -1.95 -10.26 -2.00
CA ASP A 151 -2.34 -9.01 -1.33
C ASP A 151 -1.70 -8.94 0.07
N LEU A 152 -1.73 -10.04 0.82
CA LEU A 152 -1.09 -10.17 2.14
C LEU A 152 0.42 -9.91 2.06
N LEU A 153 1.13 -10.60 1.17
CA LEU A 153 2.58 -10.44 1.01
C LEU A 153 2.94 -9.02 0.56
N ASN A 154 2.17 -8.44 -0.36
CA ASN A 154 2.40 -7.09 -0.83
C ASN A 154 2.23 -6.02 0.26
N CYS A 155 1.35 -6.27 1.23
CA CYS A 155 1.19 -5.42 2.41
C CYS A 155 2.35 -5.54 3.40
N GLU A 156 2.87 -6.75 3.60
CA GLU A 156 4.01 -6.98 4.48
C GLU A 156 5.30 -6.40 3.91
N ILE A 157 5.51 -6.60 2.60
CA ILE A 157 6.76 -6.29 1.90
C ILE A 157 6.77 -4.84 1.40
N ASN A 158 5.70 -4.40 0.72
CA ASN A 158 5.65 -3.10 0.02
C ASN A 158 4.75 -2.06 0.70
N ASP A 159 4.27 -2.33 1.93
CA ASP A 159 3.34 -1.47 2.68
C ASP A 159 2.08 -1.07 1.86
N VAL A 160 1.62 -1.96 0.98
CA VAL A 160 0.44 -1.75 0.12
C VAL A 160 -0.84 -2.17 0.84
N VAL A 161 -1.80 -1.26 0.96
CA VAL A 161 -3.08 -1.46 1.65
C VAL A 161 -4.26 -1.19 0.73
N GLN A 162 -5.43 -1.72 1.09
CA GLN A 162 -6.70 -1.38 0.47
C GLN A 162 -7.54 -0.61 1.48
N ILE A 163 -7.98 0.59 1.14
CA ILE A 163 -8.71 1.44 2.08
C ILE A 163 -10.18 1.05 2.10
N ASP A 164 -10.62 0.40 3.19
CA ASP A 164 -12.03 0.12 3.44
C ASP A 164 -12.71 1.37 4.00
N VAL A 165 -13.39 2.10 3.12
CA VAL A 165 -14.09 3.35 3.42
C VAL A 165 -15.33 3.15 4.27
N SER A 166 -15.69 1.92 4.66
CA SER A 166 -16.75 1.65 5.64
C SER A 166 -16.24 1.55 7.08
N ARG A 167 -14.92 1.45 7.27
CA ARG A 167 -14.32 1.31 8.60
C ARG A 167 -14.39 2.61 9.37
N THR A 168 -14.79 2.50 10.62
CA THR A 168 -14.96 3.64 11.53
C THR A 168 -14.00 3.62 12.72
N GLU A 169 -13.30 2.51 12.94
CA GLU A 169 -12.40 2.33 14.08
C GLU A 169 -11.47 1.12 13.88
N GLY A 170 -10.45 1.05 14.72
CA GLY A 170 -9.55 -0.08 14.82
C GLY A 170 -8.53 -0.17 13.68
N PRO A 171 -7.56 -1.09 13.79
CA PRO A 171 -6.53 -1.24 12.77
C PRO A 171 -6.87 -2.35 11.76
N TYR A 172 -6.48 -2.21 10.49
CA TYR A 172 -6.76 -3.16 9.41
C TYR A 172 -5.74 -3.12 8.24
N CYS A 173 -5.86 -4.03 7.26
CA CYS A 173 -5.04 -4.05 6.04
C CYS A 173 -5.86 -4.20 4.73
N HIS A 174 -6.65 -5.28 4.59
CA HIS A 174 -7.24 -5.65 3.29
C HIS A 174 -8.74 -5.96 3.29
N LYS A 175 -9.24 -6.73 4.27
CA LYS A 175 -10.63 -7.16 4.28
C LYS A 175 -11.31 -7.06 5.65
N PRO A 176 -12.64 -6.85 5.66
CA PRO A 176 -13.48 -7.19 6.79
C PRO A 176 -13.28 -8.64 7.23
N GLY A 177 -12.93 -8.85 8.50
CA GLY A 177 -12.78 -10.19 9.05
C GLY A 177 -11.45 -10.90 8.76
N ASP A 178 -10.42 -10.19 8.26
CA ASP A 178 -9.06 -10.73 8.25
C ASP A 178 -8.73 -11.22 9.67
N SER A 179 -8.60 -12.54 9.83
CA SER A 179 -8.27 -13.16 11.11
C SER A 179 -7.08 -12.41 11.74
N PRO A 180 -7.08 -12.20 13.07
CA PRO A 180 -5.93 -11.64 13.77
C PRO A 180 -4.62 -12.38 13.46
N SER A 181 -4.71 -13.63 13.00
CA SER A 181 -3.56 -14.50 12.74
C SER A 181 -2.76 -14.17 11.47
N THR A 182 -3.30 -13.46 10.47
CA THR A 182 -2.60 -13.31 9.18
C THR A 182 -1.60 -12.15 9.14
N HIS A 183 -1.66 -11.23 10.11
CA HIS A 183 -0.65 -10.18 10.28
C HIS A 183 -0.45 -9.91 11.76
N LYS A 184 0.80 -9.88 12.21
CA LYS A 184 1.13 -9.48 13.59
C LYS A 184 0.72 -8.03 13.89
N GLU A 185 0.84 -7.15 12.89
CA GLU A 185 0.54 -5.72 13.02
C GLU A 185 -0.21 -5.22 11.79
N LYS A 186 -1.43 -4.70 11.97
CA LYS A 186 -2.26 -4.18 10.87
C LYS A 186 -1.79 -2.77 10.46
N LYS A 187 -1.72 -2.46 9.17
CA LYS A 187 -1.00 -1.29 8.61
C LYS A 187 -1.75 0.03 8.64
N VAL A 188 -3.07 0.01 8.69
CA VAL A 188 -3.92 1.21 8.75
C VAL A 188 -4.57 1.28 10.12
N LYS A 189 -4.65 2.46 10.71
CA LYS A 189 -5.39 2.77 11.93
C LYS A 189 -6.53 3.74 11.59
N VAL A 190 -7.73 3.48 12.10
CA VAL A 190 -8.88 4.36 11.93
C VAL A 190 -9.25 5.05 13.24
N GLU A 191 -9.46 6.37 13.17
CA GLU A 191 -9.89 7.19 14.30
C GLU A 191 -11.02 8.13 13.88
N LYS A 192 -11.99 8.36 14.78
CA LYS A 192 -13.04 9.38 14.58
C LYS A 192 -12.40 10.77 14.70
N VAL A 193 -12.68 11.65 13.74
CA VAL A 193 -12.23 13.06 13.79
C VAL A 193 -13.05 13.81 14.85
N GLN A 194 -12.38 14.40 15.83
CA GLN A 194 -13.02 15.00 17.02
C GLN A 194 -13.61 16.41 16.80
N ASP A 195 -13.22 17.13 15.75
CA ASP A 195 -13.74 18.49 15.48
C ASP A 195 -15.08 18.44 14.69
N PHE A 196 -16.05 17.68 15.22
CA PHE A 196 -17.33 17.41 14.57
C PHE A 196 -18.35 18.56 14.73
N CYS A 197 -18.11 19.49 15.66
CA CYS A 197 -19.03 20.63 15.88
C CYS A 197 -19.29 21.42 14.59
N GLN A 198 -18.36 21.37 13.64
CA GLN A 198 -18.46 22.07 12.36
C GLN A 198 -19.09 21.24 11.24
N LEU A 199 -19.25 19.92 11.42
CA LEU A 199 -19.79 19.00 10.40
C LEU A 199 -21.27 18.65 10.62
N ARG A 200 -21.89 19.05 11.73
CA ARG A 200 -23.33 18.83 12.01
C ARG A 200 -23.71 17.34 11.92
N ASN A 201 -24.49 16.95 10.91
CA ASN A 201 -25.05 15.60 10.72
C ASN A 201 -24.03 14.61 10.11
N TYR A 202 -22.80 15.06 9.83
CA TYR A 202 -21.77 14.26 9.21
C TYR A 202 -20.68 13.92 10.22
N THR A 203 -20.19 12.67 10.16
CA THR A 203 -19.02 12.22 10.90
C THR A 203 -17.88 11.95 9.93
N ALA A 204 -16.64 12.23 10.33
CA ALA A 204 -15.44 11.91 9.56
C ALA A 204 -14.55 10.91 10.29
N TYR A 205 -13.96 9.99 9.51
CA TYR A 205 -13.04 8.96 9.98
C TYR A 205 -11.69 9.09 9.29
N LEU A 206 -10.64 9.20 10.08
CA LEU A 206 -9.26 9.37 9.65
C LEU A 206 -8.57 8.01 9.58
N HIS A 207 -8.11 7.63 8.40
CA HIS A 207 -7.31 6.44 8.13
C HIS A 207 -5.85 6.89 7.99
N VAL A 208 -4.99 6.44 8.90
CA VAL A 208 -3.57 6.81 8.95
C VAL A 208 -2.69 5.56 9.08
N PRO A 209 -1.40 5.64 8.69
CA PRO A 209 -0.46 4.56 8.96
C PRO A 209 -0.47 4.19 10.45
N ASN A 210 -0.54 2.90 10.77
CA ASN A 210 -0.43 2.43 12.14
C ASN A 210 1.05 2.45 12.58
N PRO A 211 1.45 3.31 13.54
CA PRO A 211 2.84 3.42 13.95
C PRO A 211 3.42 2.13 14.54
N LYS A 212 2.57 1.18 14.96
CA LYS A 212 3.02 -0.14 15.43
C LYS A 212 3.40 -1.09 14.29
N ALA A 213 2.87 -0.87 13.09
CA ALA A 213 3.05 -1.76 11.94
C ALA A 213 4.09 -1.24 10.94
N HIS A 214 4.47 0.03 11.07
CA HIS A 214 5.45 0.70 10.23
C HIS A 214 6.74 0.88 11.00
N TYR A 215 7.81 0.28 10.49
CA TYR A 215 9.18 0.45 10.96
C TYR A 215 10.06 0.87 9.78
N GLY A 216 11.15 1.59 10.06
CA GLY A 216 12.10 2.05 9.04
C GLY A 216 11.79 3.45 8.51
N ILE A 217 12.03 3.69 7.22
CA ILE A 217 11.97 5.03 6.60
C ILE A 217 10.55 5.54 6.28
N ASN A 218 9.56 4.65 6.23
CA ASN A 218 8.19 4.95 5.82
C ASN A 218 7.21 5.04 7.01
N LEU A 219 7.62 5.64 8.14
CA LEU A 219 6.79 5.63 9.37
C LEU A 219 5.42 6.31 9.20
N ASN A 220 5.29 7.20 8.22
CA ASN A 220 4.15 8.11 8.08
C ASN A 220 3.44 8.00 6.72
N THR A 221 3.69 6.93 5.97
CA THR A 221 3.07 6.73 4.65
C THR A 221 2.70 5.27 4.40
N PHE A 222 1.70 5.04 3.55
CA PHE A 222 1.42 3.72 2.97
C PHE A 222 1.08 3.85 1.48
N ASN A 223 1.16 2.75 0.75
CA ASN A 223 0.75 2.67 -0.64
C ASN A 223 -0.70 2.19 -0.72
N ILE A 224 -1.57 2.83 -1.51
CA ILE A 224 -2.98 2.42 -1.66
C ILE A 224 -3.15 1.73 -3.00
N SER A 225 -3.51 0.43 -3.00
CA SER A 225 -3.83 -0.30 -4.23
C SER A 225 -5.30 -0.17 -4.65
N GLY A 226 -6.18 0.28 -3.75
CA GLY A 226 -7.58 0.53 -4.08
C GLY A 226 -8.43 0.90 -2.87
N PHE A 227 -9.70 1.16 -3.14
CA PHE A 227 -10.71 1.48 -2.12
C PHE A 227 -11.80 0.40 -2.11
N LYS A 228 -12.38 0.14 -0.95
CA LYS A 228 -13.48 -0.81 -0.76
C LYS A 228 -14.54 -0.23 0.16
N ASN A 229 -15.78 -0.67 0.03
CA ASN A 229 -16.82 -0.49 1.02
C ASN A 229 -17.26 -1.87 1.50
N GLY A 230 -16.65 -2.31 2.60
CA GLY A 230 -16.73 -3.70 3.06
C GLY A 230 -16.09 -4.64 2.03
N ASN A 231 -16.92 -5.50 1.43
CA ASN A 231 -16.46 -6.47 0.41
C ASN A 231 -16.55 -5.91 -1.02
N ASN A 232 -17.16 -4.74 -1.22
CA ASN A 232 -17.38 -4.18 -2.55
C ASN A 232 -16.22 -3.27 -2.94
N GLU A 233 -15.74 -3.37 -4.18
CA GLU A 233 -14.75 -2.45 -4.74
C GLU A 233 -15.35 -1.05 -4.88
N VAL A 234 -14.59 -0.01 -4.52
CA VAL A 234 -14.94 1.39 -4.73
C VAL A 234 -14.02 1.97 -5.80
N ARG A 235 -14.60 2.33 -6.94
CA ARG A 235 -13.88 2.96 -8.05
C ARG A 235 -14.03 4.48 -7.96
N LEU A 236 -12.91 5.15 -7.77
CA LEU A 236 -12.83 6.61 -7.81
C LEU A 236 -12.52 7.02 -9.25
N ASN A 237 -13.49 7.62 -9.95
CA ASN A 237 -13.33 7.94 -11.37
C ASN A 237 -12.14 8.89 -11.58
N SER A 238 -11.33 8.62 -12.61
CA SER A 238 -10.12 9.38 -12.93
C SER A 238 -8.96 9.23 -11.94
N LEU A 239 -9.07 8.37 -10.92
CA LEU A 239 -7.94 8.03 -10.06
C LEU A 239 -7.02 7.02 -10.72
N SER A 240 -5.74 7.36 -10.85
CA SER A 240 -4.69 6.39 -11.17
C SER A 240 -4.25 5.66 -9.89
N LEU A 241 -4.35 4.33 -9.90
CA LEU A 241 -3.81 3.46 -8.85
C LEU A 241 -2.47 2.84 -9.30
N PRO A 242 -1.56 2.55 -8.35
CA PRO A 242 -1.67 2.78 -6.91
C PRO A 242 -1.35 4.22 -6.51
N ILE A 243 -1.90 4.68 -5.38
CA ILE A 243 -1.45 5.94 -4.76
C ILE A 243 -0.21 5.62 -3.93
N LYS A 244 0.95 6.13 -4.34
CA LYS A 244 2.21 5.98 -3.59
C LYS A 244 2.34 7.04 -2.51
N ASP A 245 2.99 6.68 -1.40
CA ASP A 245 3.33 7.59 -0.30
C ASP A 245 2.13 8.40 0.25
N ALA A 246 0.96 7.76 0.36
CA ALA A 246 -0.22 8.39 0.96
C ALA A 246 -0.01 8.56 2.47
N THR A 247 -0.28 9.77 2.99
CA THR A 247 -0.10 10.10 4.40
C THR A 247 -1.35 9.83 5.23
N ARG A 248 -2.52 10.03 4.63
CA ARG A 248 -3.82 9.81 5.27
C ARG A 248 -4.94 9.76 4.24
N VAL A 249 -6.02 9.12 4.63
CA VAL A 249 -7.34 9.20 3.98
C VAL A 249 -8.37 9.65 5.02
N ILE A 250 -9.30 10.53 4.66
CA ILE A 250 -10.43 10.90 5.50
C ILE A 250 -11.70 10.55 4.76
N VAL A 251 -12.60 9.82 5.43
CA VAL A 251 -13.90 9.45 4.88
C VAL A 251 -14.98 10.16 5.67
N TYR A 252 -15.79 10.96 4.98
CA TYR A 252 -16.96 11.64 5.56
C TYR A 252 -18.21 10.81 5.28
N MET A 253 -18.97 10.54 6.33
CA MET A 253 -20.13 9.65 6.31
C MET A 253 -21.37 10.33 6.88
N CYS A 254 -22.53 9.88 6.40
CA CYS A 254 -23.82 10.15 7.02
C CYS A 254 -24.08 9.17 8.18
N GLU A 255 -24.26 9.68 9.41
CA GLU A 255 -24.40 8.83 10.61
C GLU A 255 -25.80 8.19 10.73
N GLU A 256 -26.83 8.86 10.23
CA GLU A 256 -28.23 8.48 10.49
C GLU A 256 -28.66 7.15 9.84
N VAL A 257 -28.09 6.75 8.69
CA VAL A 257 -28.48 5.50 8.02
C VAL A 257 -27.31 4.87 7.26
N ASN A 258 -26.91 3.67 7.68
CA ASN A 258 -25.96 2.77 7.01
C ASN A 258 -24.52 3.29 6.84
N ARG A 259 -24.14 4.39 7.50
CA ARG A 259 -22.77 4.95 7.45
C ARG A 259 -22.26 5.11 6.01
N THR A 260 -23.15 5.58 5.13
CA THR A 260 -22.84 5.70 3.70
C THR A 260 -21.71 6.71 3.51
N PRO A 261 -20.58 6.33 2.88
CA PRO A 261 -19.49 7.25 2.59
C PRO A 261 -19.94 8.24 1.50
N LEU A 262 -19.76 9.53 1.78
CA LEU A 262 -20.22 10.64 0.95
C LEU A 262 -19.07 11.40 0.29
N LEU A 263 -17.96 11.55 0.99
CA LEU A 263 -16.79 12.29 0.54
C LEU A 263 -15.53 11.58 1.02
N ILE A 264 -14.56 11.43 0.13
CA ILE A 264 -13.23 10.87 0.42
C ILE A 264 -12.21 11.96 0.14
N TYR A 265 -11.32 12.15 1.10
CA TYR A 265 -10.13 12.95 0.97
C TYR A 265 -8.91 12.05 1.11
N TYR A 266 -7.87 12.27 0.32
CA TYR A 266 -6.54 11.76 0.65
C TYR A 266 -5.46 12.79 0.37
N SER A 267 -4.33 12.64 1.05
CA SER A 267 -3.12 13.39 0.76
C SER A 267 -1.91 12.48 0.59
N MET A 268 -0.98 12.93 -0.24
CA MET A 268 0.30 12.28 -0.49
C MET A 268 1.44 13.32 -0.43
N VAL A 269 2.62 12.86 -0.05
CA VAL A 269 3.84 13.69 -0.07
C VAL A 269 4.33 13.78 -1.52
N THR A 270 4.55 15.01 -2.01
CA THR A 270 5.09 15.22 -3.36
C THR A 270 6.60 15.43 -3.40
N ASN A 271 7.17 15.97 -2.32
CA ASN A 271 8.61 16.08 -2.14
C ASN A 271 8.99 15.59 -0.73
N LYS A 272 9.73 14.48 -0.65
CA LYS A 272 10.20 13.91 0.62
C LYS A 272 11.23 14.82 1.32
N LEU A 273 11.91 15.69 0.58
CA LEU A 273 12.95 16.58 1.14
C LEU A 273 12.34 17.72 1.97
N ASP A 274 11.25 18.29 1.50
CA ASP A 274 10.69 19.48 2.13
C ASP A 274 9.67 19.13 3.22
N GLY A 275 9.18 17.89 3.30
CA GLY A 275 8.27 17.41 4.36
C GLY A 275 6.90 18.09 4.45
N PHE A 276 6.68 19.20 3.73
CA PHE A 276 5.50 20.07 3.88
C PHE A 276 4.61 20.11 2.62
N ASN A 277 5.11 19.68 1.46
CA ASN A 277 4.34 19.74 0.21
C ASN A 277 3.42 18.53 0.06
N THR A 278 2.19 18.67 0.55
CA THR A 278 1.12 17.69 0.35
C THR A 278 0.21 18.09 -0.80
N THR A 279 -0.12 17.14 -1.68
CA THR A 279 -1.24 17.33 -2.61
C THR A 279 -2.54 16.83 -2.00
N HIS A 280 -3.63 17.52 -2.30
CA HIS A 280 -4.97 17.24 -1.78
C HIS A 280 -5.86 16.72 -2.90
N HIS A 281 -6.48 15.57 -2.66
CA HIS A 281 -7.38 14.95 -3.62
C HIS A 281 -8.71 14.67 -2.94
N TRP A 282 -9.79 15.04 -3.62
CA TRP A 282 -11.15 14.94 -3.10
C TRP A 282 -12.03 14.23 -4.10
N TYR A 283 -12.85 13.31 -3.60
CA TYR A 283 -13.82 12.56 -4.39
C TYR A 283 -15.16 12.57 -3.66
N LYS A 284 -16.23 12.94 -4.35
CA LYS A 284 -17.58 12.91 -3.81
C LYS A 284 -18.41 11.79 -4.43
N ASN A 285 -19.27 11.21 -3.62
CA ASN A 285 -20.27 10.25 -4.05
C ASN A 285 -21.54 11.00 -4.48
N SER A 286 -21.70 11.20 -5.78
CA SER A 286 -22.74 12.07 -6.35
C SER A 286 -24.16 11.55 -6.10
N ASN A 287 -24.35 10.24 -5.90
CA ASN A 287 -25.66 9.66 -5.61
C ASN A 287 -26.04 9.75 -4.13
N GLY A 288 -25.06 9.84 -3.22
CA GLY A 288 -25.28 9.92 -1.76
C GLY A 288 -26.00 8.74 -1.09
N LYS A 289 -26.54 7.79 -1.88
CA LYS A 289 -27.33 6.62 -1.45
C LYS A 289 -26.55 5.31 -1.55
N THR A 290 -25.71 5.18 -2.58
CA THR A 290 -24.89 3.98 -2.86
C THR A 290 -23.45 4.40 -3.10
N PRO A 291 -22.45 3.59 -2.71
CA PRO A 291 -21.03 3.97 -2.73
C PRO A 291 -20.34 3.76 -4.10
N ASP A 292 -21.05 3.93 -5.21
CA ASP A 292 -20.63 3.51 -6.56
C ASP A 292 -20.44 4.68 -7.55
N HIS A 293 -20.88 5.90 -7.23
CA HIS A 293 -20.81 7.05 -8.13
C HIS A 293 -19.82 8.12 -7.65
N TRP A 294 -18.53 7.83 -7.73
CA TRP A 294 -17.48 8.74 -7.27
C TRP A 294 -16.95 9.64 -8.39
N THR A 295 -16.87 10.94 -8.12
CA THR A 295 -16.30 11.92 -9.04
C THR A 295 -15.32 12.83 -8.30
N ALA A 296 -14.28 13.30 -8.98
CA ALA A 296 -13.35 14.25 -8.41
C ALA A 296 -14.06 15.56 -8.05
N GLU A 297 -13.69 16.15 -6.90
CA GLU A 297 -14.21 17.44 -6.42
C GLU A 297 -13.10 18.50 -6.51
N HIS A 298 -12.96 19.08 -7.69
CA HIS A 298 -11.86 19.98 -8.03
C HIS A 298 -11.83 21.28 -7.22
N GLU A 299 -12.99 21.77 -6.76
CA GLU A 299 -13.00 23.00 -5.96
C GLU A 299 -12.43 22.77 -4.56
N LEU A 300 -12.63 21.57 -3.99
CA LEU A 300 -12.01 21.21 -2.72
C LEU A 300 -10.51 20.90 -2.85
N SER A 301 -9.99 20.55 -4.03
CA SER A 301 -8.54 20.29 -4.21
C SER A 301 -7.64 21.49 -3.86
N LYS A 302 -8.19 22.70 -3.84
CA LYS A 302 -7.49 23.93 -3.39
C LYS A 302 -7.52 24.10 -1.86
N HIS A 303 -8.16 23.17 -1.15
CA HIS A 303 -8.47 23.25 0.27
C HIS A 303 -8.05 21.99 1.00
N GLY A 304 -7.51 22.18 2.21
CA GLY A 304 -7.19 21.08 3.12
C GLY A 304 -8.43 20.59 3.89
N PRO A 305 -8.29 19.50 4.65
CA PRO A 305 -9.41 18.89 5.37
C PRO A 305 -9.93 19.73 6.56
N GLY A 306 -9.24 20.83 6.90
CA GLY A 306 -9.69 21.82 7.89
C GLY A 306 -10.67 22.88 7.34
N SER A 307 -10.96 22.88 6.03
CA SER A 307 -11.88 23.85 5.41
C SER A 307 -13.35 23.45 5.59
N TYR A 308 -13.79 23.28 6.84
CA TYR A 308 -15.10 22.70 7.19
C TYR A 308 -16.29 23.37 6.53
N GLY A 309 -16.30 24.70 6.38
CA GLY A 309 -17.40 25.40 5.71
C GLY A 309 -17.56 25.00 4.23
N LYS A 310 -16.45 24.80 3.51
CA LYS A 310 -16.45 24.36 2.11
C LYS A 310 -16.84 22.88 2.01
N ILE A 311 -16.28 22.05 2.88
CA ILE A 311 -16.58 20.60 2.96
C ILE A 311 -18.07 20.40 3.22
N ARG A 312 -18.63 21.12 4.20
CA ARG A 312 -20.07 21.07 4.51
C ARG A 312 -20.92 21.54 3.34
N GLY A 313 -20.52 22.61 2.66
CA GLY A 313 -21.22 23.07 1.45
C GLY A 313 -21.34 21.97 0.40
N VAL A 314 -20.27 21.19 0.17
CA VAL A 314 -20.33 20.03 -0.74
C VAL A 314 -21.26 18.94 -0.19
N LEU A 315 -21.11 18.56 1.09
CA LEU A 315 -21.91 17.50 1.72
C LEU A 315 -23.43 17.82 1.74
N ASP A 316 -23.80 19.08 2.03
CA ASP A 316 -25.18 19.56 2.04
C ASP A 316 -25.80 19.58 0.63
N CYS A 317 -24.97 19.64 -0.42
CA CYS A 317 -25.42 19.58 -1.82
C CYS A 317 -25.66 18.15 -2.33
N LEU A 318 -25.09 17.12 -1.69
CA LEU A 318 -25.29 15.72 -2.09
C LEU A 318 -26.71 15.25 -1.78
N ASP A 319 -27.25 14.36 -2.63
CA ASP A 319 -28.54 13.68 -2.40
C ASP A 319 -28.40 12.60 -1.30
N SER A 320 -28.17 13.06 -0.07
CA SER A 320 -27.99 12.21 1.10
C SER A 320 -29.12 12.41 2.10
N ARG A 321 -29.39 11.39 2.92
CA ARG A 321 -30.40 11.50 3.99
C ARG A 321 -29.99 12.48 5.10
N CYS A 322 -28.69 12.71 5.27
CA CYS A 322 -28.15 13.66 6.24
C CYS A 322 -28.22 15.11 5.79
N LYS A 323 -28.58 15.36 4.52
CA LYS A 323 -28.79 16.70 4.00
C LYS A 323 -29.75 17.46 4.93
N PRO A 324 -29.37 18.65 5.43
CA PRO A 324 -30.25 19.44 6.27
C PRO A 324 -31.60 19.62 5.58
N LYS A 325 -32.68 19.25 6.29
CA LYS A 325 -34.02 19.53 5.80
C LYS A 325 -34.14 21.05 5.67
N LEU A 326 -34.43 21.52 4.46
CA LEU A 326 -34.75 22.93 4.27
C LEU A 326 -35.89 23.26 5.22
N ALA A 327 -35.70 24.31 6.03
CA ALA A 327 -36.81 24.80 6.83
C ALA A 327 -37.99 25.03 5.88
N PRO A 328 -39.21 24.59 6.24
CA PRO A 328 -40.37 24.84 5.40
C PRO A 328 -40.42 26.35 5.11
N PRO A 329 -40.75 26.76 3.87
CA PRO A 329 -40.83 28.17 3.52
C PRO A 329 -41.73 28.84 4.55
N ILE A 330 -41.20 29.87 5.22
CA ILE A 330 -41.96 30.63 6.21
C ILE A 330 -43.23 31.11 5.50
N PRO A 331 -44.45 30.77 5.99
CA PRO A 331 -45.68 31.15 5.32
C PRO A 331 -45.69 32.65 5.07
N SER A 332 -45.85 33.05 3.79
CA SER A 332 -45.81 34.46 3.37
C SER A 332 -46.89 35.34 4.03
N SER A 333 -47.83 34.74 4.76
CA SER A 333 -48.92 35.43 5.47
C SER A 333 -48.53 35.98 6.85
N GLN A 334 -47.29 35.77 7.32
CA GLN A 334 -46.81 36.35 8.58
C GLN A 334 -45.61 37.32 8.41
N VAL A 335 -45.48 37.94 7.23
CA VAL A 335 -44.67 39.17 7.13
C VAL A 335 -45.43 40.28 7.84
N ALA A 336 -45.49 40.20 9.17
CA ALA A 336 -45.85 41.32 10.00
C ALA A 336 -44.85 42.42 9.70
N THR A 337 -45.36 43.55 9.24
CA THR A 337 -44.64 44.80 9.01
C THR A 337 -43.81 45.10 10.25
N ALA A 338 -42.52 44.75 10.23
CA ALA A 338 -41.61 45.09 11.28
C ALA A 338 -41.37 46.60 11.20
N THR A 339 -42.17 47.34 11.97
CA THR A 339 -42.00 48.78 12.18
C THR A 339 -40.56 49.00 12.65
N LEU A 340 -39.77 49.69 11.81
CA LEU A 340 -38.43 50.16 12.15
C LEU A 340 -38.50 51.03 13.41
N LEU A 341 -38.15 50.46 14.57
CA LEU A 341 -37.73 51.24 15.73
C LEU A 341 -36.23 51.48 15.59
N THR A 342 -35.89 52.66 15.06
CA THR A 342 -34.55 53.23 15.10
C THR A 342 -34.19 53.50 16.56
N SER A 343 -33.33 52.67 17.14
CA SER A 343 -32.59 53.02 18.36
C SER A 343 -31.17 53.44 17.98
N PRO A 344 -30.72 54.65 18.35
CA PRO A 344 -29.34 55.04 18.20
C PRO A 344 -28.49 54.47 19.34
N ASP A 345 -27.19 54.42 19.08
CA ASP A 345 -26.07 54.25 20.02
C ASP A 345 -25.80 52.84 20.61
N ALA A 346 -24.71 52.21 20.14
CA ALA A 346 -23.39 52.34 20.79
C ALA A 346 -22.47 51.11 20.60
N ARG A 347 -21.21 51.42 20.28
CA ARG A 347 -19.95 50.71 20.59
C ARG A 347 -19.55 49.47 19.77
N ASN A 348 -18.82 49.81 18.70
CA ASN A 348 -17.47 49.32 18.37
C ASN A 348 -16.84 48.38 19.43
N SER A 349 -16.74 47.10 19.10
CA SER A 349 -15.77 46.17 19.70
C SER A 349 -15.06 45.44 18.57
N GLN A 350 -13.89 45.96 18.22
CA GLN A 350 -12.93 45.29 17.36
C GLN A 350 -12.40 44.02 18.05
N ASP A 351 -12.03 43.09 17.20
CA ASP A 351 -10.95 42.12 17.39
C ASP A 351 -11.28 40.85 18.17
N SER A 352 -11.61 39.80 17.41
CA SER A 352 -11.36 38.42 17.82
C SER A 352 -10.77 37.67 16.64
N THR A 353 -9.45 37.77 16.53
CA THR A 353 -8.60 36.89 15.74
C THR A 353 -8.78 35.45 16.23
N SER A 354 -9.46 34.63 15.43
CA SER A 354 -9.57 33.19 15.68
C SER A 354 -8.21 32.54 15.40
N VAL A 355 -7.48 32.28 16.48
CA VAL A 355 -6.26 31.47 16.48
C VAL A 355 -6.61 30.05 16.02
N ILE A 356 -6.35 29.77 14.74
CA ILE A 356 -6.36 28.43 14.17
C ILE A 356 -5.25 27.63 14.88
N LYS A 357 -5.64 26.70 15.75
CA LYS A 357 -4.71 25.75 16.36
C LYS A 357 -4.24 24.78 15.27
N THR A 358 -3.07 25.04 14.72
CA THR A 358 -2.28 24.05 13.98
C THR A 358 -2.10 22.83 14.88
N PHE A 359 -2.50 21.65 14.40
CA PHE A 359 -2.26 20.38 15.08
C PHE A 359 -0.76 20.11 15.14
N SER A 360 -0.09 20.58 16.19
CA SER A 360 1.21 20.08 16.59
C SER A 360 1.00 18.72 17.24
N TYR A 361 1.51 17.68 16.60
CA TYR A 361 1.57 16.34 17.18
C TYR A 361 2.29 16.41 18.53
N VAL A 362 1.61 15.99 19.59
CA VAL A 362 2.22 15.77 20.91
C VAL A 362 3.10 14.53 20.78
N THR A 363 4.39 14.72 20.58
CA THR A 363 5.39 13.70 20.90
C THR A 363 5.41 13.55 22.42
N THR A 364 4.79 12.50 22.94
CA THR A 364 4.96 12.10 24.35
C THR A 364 6.40 11.58 24.53
N GLY A 365 7.33 12.52 24.75
CA GLY A 365 8.67 12.23 25.25
C GLY A 365 8.64 12.21 26.77
N VAL A 366 8.95 11.05 27.35
CA VAL A 366 9.31 10.95 28.77
C VAL A 366 10.64 11.68 28.95
N LEU A 367 10.60 12.80 29.68
CA LEU A 367 11.78 13.55 30.12
C LEU A 367 12.46 12.79 31.27
N THR A 368 13.64 12.23 31.01
CA THR A 368 14.71 12.15 32.00
C THR A 368 15.86 13.03 31.53
N ALA A 369 16.15 14.07 32.31
CA ALA A 369 17.41 14.82 32.25
C ALA A 369 18.57 13.84 32.52
N SER A 370 19.79 13.95 32.01
CA SER A 370 20.66 15.11 31.84
C SER A 370 21.96 14.63 31.16
N GLY A 371 22.66 15.51 30.42
CA GLY A 371 24.09 15.35 30.17
C GLY A 371 24.55 15.26 28.70
N SER A 372 25.36 16.25 28.32
CA SER A 372 26.37 16.27 27.23
C SER A 372 25.95 16.60 25.79
N LEU A 373 26.32 17.84 25.43
CA LEU A 373 26.58 18.35 24.09
C LEU A 373 27.80 17.65 23.46
N THR A 374 27.62 16.62 22.62
CA THR A 374 28.68 16.10 21.70
C THR A 374 28.11 15.17 20.60
N GLY A 375 26.98 15.51 19.97
CA GLY A 375 26.32 14.62 18.98
C GLY A 375 26.30 15.08 17.52
N PHE A 376 26.48 16.37 17.23
CA PHE A 376 26.26 16.92 15.88
C PHE A 376 27.51 16.92 14.98
N ALA A 377 28.70 16.68 15.53
CA ALA A 377 29.95 16.64 14.75
C ALA A 377 30.23 15.27 14.09
N TYR A 378 29.60 14.17 14.53
CA TYR A 378 29.88 12.83 14.00
C TYR A 378 29.07 12.48 12.73
N LEU A 379 27.94 13.16 12.49
CA LEU A 379 27.06 12.84 11.36
C LEU A 379 27.41 13.56 10.04
N LEU A 380 28.26 14.60 10.07
CA LEU A 380 28.80 15.24 8.86
C LEU A 380 30.10 14.58 8.36
N TYR A 381 30.79 13.80 9.19
CA TYR A 381 32.09 13.19 8.86
C TYR A 381 32.00 11.92 7.99
N LYS A 382 30.82 11.29 7.84
CA LYS A 382 30.67 10.05 7.06
C LYS A 382 30.22 10.21 5.60
N ASN A 383 30.01 11.43 5.11
CA ASN A 383 29.56 11.67 3.72
C ASN A 383 30.61 12.27 2.78
N THR A 384 31.90 12.23 3.10
CA THR A 384 32.96 12.80 2.23
C THR A 384 34.07 11.81 1.82
N ARG A 385 33.81 10.50 1.75
CA ARG A 385 34.78 9.55 1.18
C ARG A 385 34.16 8.66 0.12
N ASP A 386 34.24 9.14 -1.10
CA ASP A 386 34.12 8.35 -2.32
C ASP A 386 35.46 8.44 -3.07
N PRO A 387 36.33 7.42 -3.04
CA PRO A 387 37.51 7.38 -3.89
C PRO A 387 37.47 6.14 -4.77
N TRP A 388 36.68 6.20 -5.85
CA TRP A 388 36.88 5.33 -7.02
C TRP A 388 36.89 6.17 -8.29
N VAL A 389 37.95 6.99 -8.43
CA VAL A 389 38.40 7.47 -9.74
C VAL A 389 39.50 6.52 -10.20
N ARG A 390 39.22 5.73 -11.24
CA ARG A 390 40.26 5.01 -12.00
C ARG A 390 40.95 6.04 -12.91
N GLN A 391 42.25 6.19 -12.79
CA GLN A 391 43.07 6.69 -13.89
C GLN A 391 43.51 5.53 -14.79
N ILE A 392 43.59 5.85 -16.07
CA ILE A 392 44.13 5.04 -17.18
C ILE A 392 45.65 4.97 -17.04
#